data_AF-A0AAU5V0B5-F1
#
_entry.id   AF-A0AAU5V0B5-F1
#
_cell.length_a   1.000
_cell.length_b   1.000
_cell.length_c   1.000
_cell.angle_alpha   90.00
_cell.angle_beta   90.00
_cell.angle_gamma   90.00
#
_symmetry.space_group_name_H-M   'P 1'
#
loop_
_entity.id
_entity.type
_entity.pdbx_description
1 polymer ?
#
loop_
_entity_poly.entity_id
_entity_poly.type
_entity_poly.pdbx_seq_one_letter_code
_entity_poly.pdbx_strand_id
1 'polypeptide(L)'
;MTLVSHAPSGNLVTTLPGVRLWMRRLLGDLRSGRSCLCLFPQTQPTGVPVVAEVLLDELLHELADFVLVPGPGDGVAPGGPGPAPPPPVLADPWGGMDPILDYDDGLSAFSAVATKNSTVARARSASARDSLREEPGLHTLGDRIVKELGDSASGTGPEHTGIDGLLERLTTAPGRPDGTRVIVVRGWQEPAPTAATDLLRRLSATVKAAGLPPGSRPRLLVLATSHGLPVELPEQIAREDIGVHWWWGALGRLDTATVVAMARPRLSGPAARHQLLEAVAQATVVEVCGPFLDLAERLAVEWDGLPDSLPTQLLRLTAGPAPDRVPVPGPRSTEPTTALLHPNAALRPEWNLGTLDRWDGRLRRRPDGGSDHEHSVRTRIWLAQNHALLPLLDEAREQFAEVIGNRSRVSGNELTALYGRQAEMELGAMWRAHLQGHVRLTQPEADRLRTLWLSRNKLAHRDVLDDAALNALVHVLCS
;
A
#
# COMPACT_ATOMS: atom_id res chain seq x y z
N MET A 1 27.27 -18.67 -8.09
CA MET A 1 26.63 -17.57 -7.35
C MET A 1 25.20 -18.01 -7.04
N THR A 2 24.94 -18.41 -5.80
CA THR A 2 23.62 -18.78 -5.29
C THR A 2 22.81 -17.49 -5.10
N LEU A 3 21.70 -17.36 -5.84
CA LEU A 3 20.75 -16.26 -5.70
C LEU A 3 20.06 -16.40 -4.33
N VAL A 4 20.49 -15.60 -3.36
CA VAL A 4 19.74 -15.42 -2.11
C VAL A 4 18.52 -14.57 -2.47
N SER A 5 17.34 -15.20 -2.42
CA SER A 5 16.07 -14.48 -2.55
C SER A 5 15.90 -13.61 -1.31
N HIS A 6 16.30 -12.35 -1.40
CA HIS A 6 15.99 -11.33 -0.40
C HIS A 6 14.53 -10.91 -0.56
N ALA A 7 13.60 -11.79 -0.18
CA ALA A 7 12.30 -11.31 0.25
C ALA A 7 12.56 -10.53 1.55
N PRO A 8 11.95 -9.34 1.73
CA PRO A 8 11.99 -8.68 3.03
C PRO A 8 11.57 -9.71 4.08
N SER A 9 12.33 -9.80 5.18
CA SER A 9 12.06 -10.78 6.24
C SER A 9 10.58 -10.69 6.59
N GLY A 10 9.80 -11.78 6.48
CA GLY A 10 8.33 -11.72 6.52
C GLY A 10 7.77 -10.89 7.67
N ASN A 11 8.41 -10.97 8.84
CA ASN A 11 8.07 -10.20 10.05
C ASN A 11 8.07 -8.67 9.86
N LEU A 12 8.81 -8.14 8.90
CA LEU A 12 8.92 -6.70 8.67
C LEU A 12 7.64 -6.16 8.02
N VAL A 13 7.02 -6.93 7.12
CA VAL A 13 5.83 -6.50 6.36
C VAL A 13 4.60 -6.29 7.26
N THR A 14 4.36 -7.16 8.24
CA THR A 14 3.21 -7.06 9.15
C THR A 14 3.31 -5.84 10.07
N THR A 15 4.52 -5.37 10.36
CA THR A 15 4.76 -4.20 11.22
C THR A 15 4.57 -2.86 10.51
N LEU A 16 4.43 -2.86 9.19
CA LEU A 16 4.33 -1.64 8.39
C LEU A 16 3.02 -0.87 8.68
N PRO A 17 3.07 0.45 8.88
CA PRO A 17 1.90 1.26 9.23
C PRO A 17 0.64 1.05 8.36
N GLY A 18 0.79 1.02 7.03
CA GLY A 18 -0.31 0.81 6.08
C GLY A 18 -0.90 -0.58 6.19
N VAL A 19 -0.05 -1.60 6.36
CA VAL A 19 -0.46 -2.99 6.58
C VAL A 19 -1.25 -3.12 7.89
N ARG A 20 -0.77 -2.51 8.98
CA ARG A 20 -1.49 -2.48 10.26
C ARG A 20 -2.83 -1.76 10.17
N LEU A 21 -2.93 -0.70 9.37
CA LEU A 21 -4.20 -0.01 9.13
C LEU A 21 -5.17 -0.89 8.33
N TRP A 22 -4.68 -1.58 7.29
CA TRP A 22 -5.45 -2.52 6.50
C TRP A 22 -5.98 -3.69 7.36
N MET A 23 -5.12 -4.29 8.18
CA MET A 23 -5.48 -5.35 9.12
C MET A 23 -6.50 -4.88 10.16
N ARG A 24 -6.32 -3.68 10.73
CA ARG A 24 -7.29 -3.10 11.67
C ARG A 24 -8.68 -2.94 11.06
N ARG A 25 -8.79 -2.55 9.79
CA ARG A 25 -10.08 -2.47 9.07
C ARG A 25 -10.70 -3.85 8.90
N LEU A 26 -9.92 -4.84 8.48
CA LEU A 26 -10.36 -6.23 8.35
C LEU A 26 -10.87 -6.79 9.69
N LEU A 27 -10.08 -6.65 10.76
CA LEU A 27 -10.46 -7.07 12.10
C LEU A 27 -11.68 -6.30 12.62
N GLY A 28 -11.82 -5.02 12.28
CA GLY A 28 -13.00 -4.21 12.58
C GLY A 28 -14.27 -4.79 11.95
N ASP A 29 -14.20 -5.16 10.66
CA ASP A 29 -15.33 -5.78 9.96
C ASP A 29 -15.68 -7.15 10.57
N LEU A 30 -14.69 -8.00 10.86
CA LEU A 30 -14.90 -9.27 11.56
C LEU A 30 -15.52 -9.06 12.96
N ARG A 31 -15.00 -8.13 13.77
CA ARG A 31 -15.53 -7.81 15.10
C ARG A 31 -16.94 -7.22 15.04
N SER A 32 -17.29 -6.55 13.95
CA SER A 32 -18.64 -6.04 13.69
C SER A 32 -19.64 -7.13 13.26
N GLY A 33 -19.23 -8.40 13.20
CA GLY A 33 -20.11 -9.51 12.83
C GLY A 33 -20.20 -9.78 11.32
N ARG A 34 -19.34 -9.16 10.51
CA ARG A 34 -19.31 -9.36 9.06
C ARG A 34 -18.36 -10.48 8.70
N SER A 35 -18.71 -11.24 7.67
CA SER A 35 -17.75 -12.14 7.01
C SER A 35 -16.86 -11.33 6.08
N CYS A 36 -15.63 -11.77 5.83
CA CYS A 36 -14.65 -11.02 5.05
C CYS A 36 -14.06 -11.86 3.90
N LEU A 37 -13.89 -11.23 2.75
CA LEU A 37 -13.14 -11.74 1.59
C LEU A 37 -11.89 -10.88 1.40
N CYS A 38 -10.72 -11.48 1.56
CA CYS A 38 -9.43 -10.85 1.33
C CYS A 38 -8.85 -11.30 -0.01
N LEU A 39 -8.47 -10.35 -0.86
CA LEU A 39 -7.97 -10.60 -2.21
C LEU A 39 -6.53 -10.15 -2.35
N PHE A 40 -5.65 -11.08 -2.72
CA PHE A 40 -4.21 -10.86 -2.87
C PHE A 40 -3.74 -10.99 -4.33
N PRO A 41 -2.67 -10.28 -4.72
CA PRO A 41 -2.04 -10.46 -6.02
C PRO A 41 -1.39 -11.85 -6.14
N GLN A 42 -1.26 -12.33 -7.37
CA GLN A 42 -0.63 -13.60 -7.74
C GLN A 42 0.85 -13.39 -8.06
N THR A 43 1.67 -13.24 -7.02
CA THR A 43 3.09 -12.89 -7.21
C THR A 43 3.94 -14.03 -7.80
N GLN A 44 3.42 -15.26 -7.90
CA GLN A 44 4.11 -16.41 -8.50
C GLN A 44 3.17 -17.31 -9.33
N PRO A 45 3.65 -17.90 -10.44
CA PRO A 45 2.86 -18.78 -11.31
C PRO A 45 2.51 -20.14 -10.65
N THR A 46 3.19 -20.55 -9.58
CA THR A 46 3.06 -21.89 -9.00
C THR A 46 2.84 -21.94 -7.49
N GLY A 47 2.61 -20.82 -6.79
CA GLY A 47 2.66 -20.82 -5.33
C GLY A 47 1.90 -19.72 -4.62
N VAL A 48 1.55 -20.05 -3.37
CA VAL A 48 0.89 -19.21 -2.36
C VAL A 48 1.55 -17.83 -2.24
N PRO A 49 0.80 -16.72 -2.09
CA PRO A 49 1.42 -15.43 -1.81
C PRO A 49 2.07 -15.50 -0.42
N VAL A 50 3.42 -15.49 -0.36
CA VAL A 50 4.19 -15.51 0.91
C VAL A 50 3.67 -14.44 1.88
N VAL A 51 3.33 -13.26 1.35
CA VAL A 51 2.73 -12.16 2.11
C VAL A 51 1.39 -12.56 2.74
N ALA A 52 0.55 -13.34 2.03
CA ALA A 52 -0.76 -13.74 2.54
C ALA A 52 -0.65 -14.73 3.72
N GLU A 53 0.32 -15.65 3.71
CA GLU A 53 0.54 -16.57 4.85
C GLU A 53 1.09 -15.82 6.06
N VAL A 54 2.08 -14.94 5.87
CA VAL A 54 2.62 -14.14 6.97
C VAL A 54 1.56 -13.22 7.59
N LEU A 55 0.70 -12.62 6.76
CA LEU A 55 -0.43 -11.83 7.25
C LEU A 55 -1.49 -12.70 7.94
N LEU A 56 -1.73 -13.91 7.43
CA LEU A 56 -2.63 -14.85 8.07
C LEU A 56 -2.13 -15.18 9.47
N ASP A 57 -0.86 -15.53 9.65
CA ASP A 57 -0.29 -15.86 10.96
C ASP A 57 -0.48 -14.70 11.97
N GLU A 58 -0.21 -13.46 11.55
CA GLU A 58 -0.45 -12.27 12.38
C GLU A 58 -1.95 -12.04 12.66
N LEU A 59 -2.81 -12.23 11.66
CA LEU A 59 -4.27 -12.12 11.84
C LEU A 59 -4.79 -13.18 12.82
N LEU A 60 -4.29 -14.41 12.74
CA LEU A 60 -4.67 -15.48 13.65
C LEU A 60 -4.24 -15.18 15.08
N HIS A 61 -3.08 -14.54 15.28
CA HIS A 61 -2.63 -14.09 16.60
C HIS A 61 -3.57 -13.04 17.23
N GLU A 62 -4.12 -12.15 16.40
CA GLU A 62 -5.07 -11.09 16.81
C GLU A 62 -6.53 -11.58 16.97
N LEU A 63 -6.85 -12.76 16.44
CA LEU A 63 -8.17 -13.38 16.56
C LEU A 63 -8.26 -14.20 17.85
N ALA A 64 -9.09 -13.77 18.78
CA ALA A 64 -9.25 -14.44 20.08
C ALA A 64 -9.83 -15.87 19.99
N ASP A 65 -10.65 -16.16 18.98
CA ASP A 65 -11.25 -17.49 18.76
C ASP A 65 -11.49 -17.71 17.25
N PHE A 66 -10.84 -18.73 16.68
CA PHE A 66 -10.91 -19.05 15.26
C PHE A 66 -10.83 -20.55 15.00
N VAL A 67 -11.31 -20.95 13.82
CA VAL A 67 -11.20 -22.32 13.29
C VAL A 67 -10.52 -22.23 11.94
N LEU A 68 -9.28 -22.70 11.86
CA LEU A 68 -8.53 -22.72 10.61
C LEU A 68 -8.83 -24.02 9.86
N VAL A 69 -9.41 -23.90 8.67
CA VAL A 69 -9.77 -25.05 7.86
C VAL A 69 -8.53 -25.59 7.13
N PRO A 70 -8.17 -26.88 7.29
CA PRO A 70 -7.02 -27.47 6.63
C PRO A 70 -7.26 -27.61 5.11
N GLY A 71 -6.17 -27.58 4.34
CA GLY A 71 -6.21 -27.77 2.89
C GLY A 71 -6.62 -29.21 2.52
N PRO A 72 -7.08 -29.42 1.27
CA PRO A 72 -7.39 -30.76 0.77
C PRO A 72 -6.10 -31.60 0.69
N GLY A 73 -5.91 -32.50 1.66
CA GLY A 73 -4.74 -33.40 1.71
C GLY A 73 -3.84 -33.22 2.93
N ASP A 74 -4.07 -32.20 3.77
CA ASP A 74 -3.37 -31.99 5.05
C ASP A 74 -3.80 -32.99 6.15
N GLY A 75 -4.16 -34.22 5.76
CA GLY A 75 -4.57 -35.27 6.67
C GLY A 75 -3.50 -35.54 7.72
N VAL A 76 -3.84 -35.24 8.97
CA VAL A 76 -3.03 -35.40 10.18
C VAL A 76 -2.23 -36.71 10.18
N ALA A 77 -0.90 -36.61 10.11
CA ALA A 77 -0.02 -37.68 10.59
C ALA A 77 -0.27 -37.86 12.10
N PRO A 78 -0.43 -39.10 12.61
CA PRO A 78 -0.82 -39.31 13.99
C PRO A 78 0.24 -38.81 14.97
N GLY A 79 -0.13 -37.82 15.79
CA GLY A 79 0.37 -37.59 17.15
C GLY A 79 1.88 -37.49 17.35
N GLY A 80 2.48 -36.37 16.94
CA GLY A 80 3.71 -35.86 17.56
C GLY A 80 3.37 -34.85 18.67
N PRO A 81 4.09 -34.80 19.79
CA PRO A 81 3.80 -33.85 20.87
C PRO A 81 3.90 -32.42 20.34
N GLY A 82 2.80 -31.67 20.45
CA GLY A 82 2.70 -30.28 19.99
C GLY A 82 3.71 -29.38 20.72
N PRO A 83 4.21 -28.32 20.06
CA PRO A 83 5.14 -27.38 20.69
C PRO A 83 4.47 -26.69 21.89
N ALA A 84 5.23 -26.58 22.98
CA ALA A 84 4.78 -25.92 24.20
C ALA A 84 4.39 -24.45 23.93
N PRO A 85 3.38 -23.91 24.64
CA PRO A 85 2.97 -22.53 24.48
C PRO A 85 4.14 -21.58 24.79
N PRO A 86 4.34 -20.51 24.01
CA PRO A 86 5.35 -19.51 24.31
C PRO A 86 5.01 -18.81 25.64
N PRO A 87 6.01 -18.40 26.43
CA PRO A 87 5.78 -17.69 27.68
C PRO A 87 5.09 -16.34 27.41
N PRO A 88 4.25 -15.85 28.33
CA PRO A 88 3.63 -14.54 28.21
C PRO A 88 4.73 -13.46 28.18
N VAL A 89 4.83 -12.73 27.07
CA VAL A 89 5.68 -11.55 26.97
C VAL A 89 4.99 -10.44 27.75
N LEU A 90 5.66 -9.96 28.80
CA LEU A 90 5.24 -8.76 29.53
C LEU A 90 5.15 -7.59 28.56
N ALA A 91 3.95 -7.04 28.41
CA ALA A 91 3.73 -5.82 27.66
C ALA A 91 4.54 -4.68 28.28
N ASP A 92 5.47 -4.14 27.51
CA ASP A 92 6.23 -2.96 27.91
C ASP A 92 5.28 -1.73 27.85
N PRO A 93 5.13 -0.96 28.94
CA PRO A 93 4.14 0.10 29.02
C PRO A 93 4.68 1.36 28.35
N TRP A 94 4.55 1.45 27.03
CA TRP A 94 4.77 2.70 26.33
C TRP A 94 3.50 3.56 26.42
N GLY A 95 3.45 4.34 27.50
CA GLY A 95 2.64 5.55 27.58
C GLY A 95 3.27 6.63 26.69
N GLY A 96 2.58 7.00 25.62
CA GLY A 96 3.04 8.04 24.72
C GLY A 96 2.02 8.28 23.61
N MET A 97 1.17 9.28 23.85
CA MET A 97 0.24 9.97 22.95
C MET A 97 0.30 9.55 21.46
N ASP A 98 -0.82 9.07 20.95
CA ASP A 98 -1.08 8.89 19.52
C ASP A 98 -0.78 10.19 18.74
N PRO A 99 0.03 10.17 17.67
CA PRO A 99 0.05 11.28 16.74
C PRO A 99 -1.25 11.27 15.94
N ILE A 100 -2.10 12.27 16.18
CA ILE A 100 -3.19 12.64 15.27
C ILE A 100 -2.53 13.20 14.02
N LEU A 101 -2.37 12.35 13.00
CA LEU A 101 -1.94 12.78 11.67
C LEU A 101 -3.17 13.18 10.87
N ASP A 102 -3.52 14.46 10.96
CA ASP A 102 -4.45 15.13 10.07
C ASP A 102 -3.69 15.51 8.78
N TYR A 103 -3.65 14.60 7.82
CA TYR A 103 -3.23 14.93 6.47
C TYR A 103 -4.46 15.45 5.70
N ASP A 104 -4.66 16.76 5.78
CA ASP A 104 -5.47 17.50 4.81
C ASP A 104 -4.69 17.54 3.49
N ASP A 105 -4.95 16.56 2.63
CA ASP A 105 -4.45 16.53 1.25
C ASP A 105 -5.08 17.70 0.48
N GLY A 106 -4.44 18.87 0.55
CA GLY A 106 -4.82 20.14 -0.07
C GLY A 106 -4.86 20.16 -1.60
N LEU A 107 -5.46 19.16 -2.24
CA LEU A 107 -5.72 19.06 -3.68
C LEU A 107 -7.12 18.48 -3.98
N SER A 108 -8.15 18.90 -3.23
CA SER A 108 -9.56 18.63 -3.57
C SER A 108 -10.33 19.84 -4.12
N ALA A 109 -9.68 21.01 -4.27
CA ALA A 109 -10.30 22.15 -4.93
C ALA A 109 -10.25 21.95 -6.46
N PHE A 110 -11.41 22.02 -7.10
CA PHE A 110 -11.64 21.89 -8.55
C PHE A 110 -11.84 20.46 -9.08
N SER A 111 -12.94 19.83 -8.68
CA SER A 111 -13.75 19.08 -9.63
C SER A 111 -15.21 19.45 -9.45
N ALA A 112 -15.67 20.34 -10.34
CA ALA A 112 -17.08 20.59 -10.54
C ALA A 112 -17.76 19.25 -10.88
N VAL A 113 -18.77 18.91 -10.08
CA VAL A 113 -19.65 17.78 -10.31
C VAL A 113 -20.32 17.96 -11.67
N ALA A 114 -19.74 17.32 -12.70
CA ALA A 114 -20.47 17.04 -13.91
C ALA A 114 -21.37 15.84 -13.60
N THR A 115 -22.59 16.11 -13.14
CA THR A 115 -23.70 15.18 -13.07
C THR A 115 -24.06 14.72 -14.48
N LYS A 116 -23.25 13.80 -15.03
CA LYS A 116 -23.69 12.99 -16.16
C LYS A 116 -24.61 11.94 -15.57
N ASN A 117 -25.91 12.13 -15.82
CA ASN A 117 -26.95 11.13 -15.65
C ASN A 117 -26.53 9.84 -16.37
N SER A 118 -25.88 8.93 -15.65
CA SER A 118 -25.78 7.54 -16.06
C SER A 118 -27.18 6.96 -15.89
N THR A 119 -27.83 6.73 -17.02
CA THR A 119 -29.01 5.86 -17.11
C THR A 119 -28.66 4.55 -16.43
N VAL A 120 -29.19 4.35 -15.22
CA VAL A 120 -29.13 3.09 -14.48
C VAL A 120 -29.74 2.04 -15.39
N ALA A 121 -28.90 1.19 -15.96
CA ALA A 121 -29.34 -0.01 -16.62
C ALA A 121 -30.04 -0.84 -15.54
N ARG A 122 -31.37 -0.84 -15.58
CA ARG A 122 -32.23 -1.65 -14.73
C ARG A 122 -31.72 -3.08 -14.81
N ALA A 123 -31.14 -3.58 -13.71
CA ALA A 123 -30.70 -4.95 -13.60
C ALA A 123 -31.88 -5.84 -14.01
N ARG A 124 -31.73 -6.52 -15.15
CA ARG A 124 -32.65 -7.57 -15.55
C ARG A 124 -32.56 -8.62 -14.44
N SER A 125 -33.65 -8.78 -13.69
CA SER A 125 -33.85 -9.93 -12.82
C SER A 125 -33.60 -11.17 -13.66
N ALA A 126 -32.43 -11.79 -13.48
CA ALA A 126 -32.15 -13.09 -14.06
C ALA A 126 -33.18 -14.05 -13.49
N SER A 127 -33.91 -14.72 -14.37
CA SER A 127 -34.89 -15.74 -14.01
C SER A 127 -34.23 -16.80 -13.14
N ALA A 128 -34.84 -17.09 -11.99
CA ALA A 128 -34.43 -18.07 -10.99
C ALA A 128 -34.53 -19.54 -11.44
N ARG A 129 -34.04 -19.87 -12.64
CA ARG A 129 -34.00 -21.24 -13.18
C ARG A 129 -32.77 -21.46 -14.05
N ASP A 130 -31.59 -21.11 -13.52
CA ASP A 130 -30.38 -21.81 -13.93
C ASP A 130 -30.10 -22.84 -12.84
N SER A 131 -30.20 -24.10 -13.25
CA SER A 131 -30.07 -25.30 -12.44
C SER A 131 -28.89 -25.19 -11.48
N LEU A 132 -29.14 -25.43 -10.19
CA LEU A 132 -28.14 -25.71 -9.15
C LEU A 132 -27.29 -26.90 -9.59
N ARG A 133 -26.32 -26.67 -10.47
CA ARG A 133 -25.23 -27.62 -10.66
C ARG A 133 -24.40 -27.47 -9.40
N GLU A 134 -24.47 -28.45 -8.51
CA GLU A 134 -23.63 -28.47 -7.32
C GLU A 134 -22.17 -28.37 -7.76
N GLU A 135 -21.52 -27.27 -7.39
CA GLU A 135 -20.14 -27.01 -7.74
C GLU A 135 -19.27 -28.10 -7.07
N PRO A 136 -18.45 -28.82 -7.85
CA PRO A 136 -17.62 -29.90 -7.32
C PRO A 136 -16.66 -29.33 -6.26
N GLY A 137 -16.76 -29.79 -5.02
CA GLY A 137 -15.87 -29.38 -3.92
C GLY A 137 -16.50 -28.52 -2.83
N LEU A 138 -17.71 -27.97 -3.02
CA LEU A 138 -18.39 -27.21 -1.97
C LEU A 138 -18.78 -28.10 -0.78
N HIS A 139 -19.29 -29.31 -1.07
CA HIS A 139 -19.63 -30.30 -0.04
C HIS A 139 -18.39 -30.76 0.74
N THR A 140 -17.26 -30.97 0.06
CA THR A 140 -16.03 -31.39 0.73
C THR A 140 -15.43 -30.31 1.62
N LEU A 141 -15.55 -29.02 1.24
CA LEU A 141 -15.21 -27.91 2.13
C LEU A 141 -16.15 -27.84 3.35
N GLY A 142 -17.46 -28.00 3.13
CA GLY A 142 -18.46 -28.05 4.19
C GLY A 142 -18.15 -29.15 5.21
N ASP A 143 -17.86 -30.36 4.75
CA ASP A 143 -17.52 -31.50 5.60
C ASP A 143 -16.23 -31.26 6.42
N ARG A 144 -15.20 -30.64 5.81
CA ARG A 144 -13.98 -30.24 6.55
C ARG A 144 -14.29 -29.22 7.64
N ILE A 145 -15.12 -28.22 7.36
CA ILE A 145 -15.53 -27.24 8.38
C ILE A 145 -16.31 -27.91 9.50
N VAL A 146 -17.27 -28.78 9.18
CA VAL A 146 -18.05 -29.53 10.18
C VAL A 146 -17.15 -30.37 11.08
N LYS A 147 -16.13 -31.01 10.49
CA LYS A 147 -15.12 -31.79 11.20
C LYS A 147 -14.33 -30.92 12.18
N GLU A 148 -13.78 -29.79 11.74
CA GLU A 148 -12.99 -28.89 12.61
C GLU A 148 -13.86 -28.20 13.68
N LEU A 149 -15.14 -27.99 13.42
CA LEU A 149 -16.12 -27.55 14.42
C LEU A 149 -16.58 -28.70 15.35
N GLY A 150 -16.26 -29.95 15.04
CA GLY A 150 -16.85 -31.17 15.63
C GLY A 150 -16.04 -31.86 16.73
N ASP A 151 -14.78 -31.48 16.95
CA ASP A 151 -13.90 -32.11 17.96
C ASP A 151 -14.24 -31.77 19.43
N SER A 152 -15.39 -31.13 19.71
CA SER A 152 -15.84 -30.82 21.09
C SER A 152 -17.20 -31.44 21.49
N ALA A 153 -17.88 -32.21 20.64
CA ALA A 153 -19.15 -32.84 21.03
C ALA A 153 -19.35 -34.22 20.40
N SER A 154 -18.96 -35.24 21.17
CA SER A 154 -19.45 -36.61 21.03
C SER A 154 -20.96 -36.62 21.26
N GLY A 155 -21.74 -37.11 20.30
CA GLY A 155 -23.14 -37.50 20.53
C GLY A 155 -24.12 -37.21 19.41
N THR A 156 -24.32 -38.24 18.56
CA THR A 156 -25.61 -38.66 17.96
C THR A 156 -26.38 -37.71 17.04
N GLY A 157 -26.33 -38.02 15.73
CA GLY A 157 -27.30 -37.59 14.72
C GLY A 157 -26.74 -37.67 13.29
N PRO A 158 -27.06 -38.69 12.46
CA PRO A 158 -26.51 -38.85 11.11
C PRO A 158 -27.12 -37.94 10.02
N GLU A 159 -28.03 -37.03 10.34
CA GLU A 159 -29.01 -36.56 9.34
C GLU A 159 -28.69 -35.26 8.60
N HIS A 160 -27.60 -34.56 8.93
CA HIS A 160 -27.30 -33.26 8.32
C HIS A 160 -25.85 -33.21 7.81
N THR A 161 -25.55 -34.00 6.78
CA THR A 161 -24.26 -33.96 6.06
C THR A 161 -24.26 -32.85 5.00
N GLY A 162 -23.09 -32.31 4.68
CA GLY A 162 -22.92 -31.26 3.68
C GLY A 162 -23.20 -29.83 4.17
N ILE A 163 -23.29 -28.91 3.21
CA ILE A 163 -23.29 -27.46 3.47
C ILE A 163 -24.57 -27.00 4.18
N ASP A 164 -25.73 -27.55 3.83
CA ASP A 164 -26.99 -27.11 4.41
C ASP A 164 -27.05 -27.47 5.90
N GLY A 165 -26.55 -28.65 6.27
CA GLY A 165 -26.37 -29.04 7.68
C GLY A 165 -25.37 -28.15 8.43
N LEU A 166 -24.27 -27.75 7.79
CA LEU A 166 -23.34 -26.76 8.36
C LEU A 166 -24.02 -25.42 8.62
N LEU A 167 -24.76 -24.90 7.63
CA LEU A 167 -25.44 -23.61 7.72
C LEU A 167 -26.54 -23.61 8.78
N GLU A 168 -27.31 -24.69 8.86
CA GLU A 168 -28.31 -24.88 9.92
C GLU A 168 -27.64 -24.94 11.29
N ARG A 169 -26.56 -25.70 11.45
CA ARG A 169 -25.81 -25.80 12.71
C ARG A 169 -25.25 -24.46 13.17
N LEU A 170 -24.76 -23.64 12.23
CA LEU A 170 -24.21 -22.31 12.53
C LEU A 170 -25.28 -21.26 12.88
N THR A 171 -26.55 -21.50 12.54
CA THR A 171 -27.63 -20.51 12.69
C THR A 171 -28.72 -20.87 13.71
N THR A 172 -28.97 -22.16 13.96
CA THR A 172 -30.06 -22.65 14.84
C THR A 172 -29.71 -22.70 16.33
N ALA A 173 -28.43 -22.62 16.71
CA ALA A 173 -27.99 -22.61 18.11
C ALA A 173 -27.32 -21.28 18.52
N PRO A 174 -28.04 -20.14 18.47
CA PRO A 174 -27.49 -18.86 18.91
C PRO A 174 -27.11 -18.94 20.40
N GLY A 175 -25.82 -18.75 20.70
CA GLY A 175 -25.27 -18.81 22.06
C GLY A 175 -24.31 -19.97 22.34
N ARG A 176 -24.11 -20.89 21.38
CA ARG A 176 -22.97 -21.81 21.44
C ARG A 176 -21.67 -21.00 21.25
N PRO A 177 -20.59 -21.27 22.02
CA PRO A 177 -19.29 -20.63 21.80
C PRO A 177 -18.79 -20.78 20.35
N ASP A 178 -19.15 -21.89 19.71
CA ASP A 178 -18.83 -22.19 18.31
C ASP A 178 -19.42 -21.19 17.31
N GLY A 179 -20.57 -20.57 17.63
CA GLY A 179 -21.28 -19.63 16.74
C GLY A 179 -20.61 -18.27 16.61
N THR A 180 -19.65 -17.97 17.48
CA THR A 180 -18.87 -16.72 17.46
C THR A 180 -17.45 -16.90 16.91
N ARG A 181 -17.05 -18.10 16.51
CA ARG A 181 -15.72 -18.32 15.95
C ARG A 181 -15.60 -17.75 14.55
N VAL A 182 -14.42 -17.22 14.23
CA VAL A 182 -14.10 -16.88 12.83
C VAL A 182 -13.60 -18.15 12.15
N ILE A 183 -14.34 -18.63 11.16
CA ILE A 183 -13.90 -19.74 10.31
C ILE A 183 -12.97 -19.17 9.25
N VAL A 184 -11.74 -19.66 9.17
CA VAL A 184 -10.70 -19.16 8.28
C VAL A 184 -10.44 -20.17 7.17
N VAL A 185 -10.59 -19.74 5.92
CA VAL A 185 -10.43 -20.58 4.73
C VAL A 185 -9.36 -19.98 3.81
N ARG A 186 -8.35 -20.79 3.49
CA ARG A 186 -7.33 -20.49 2.46
C ARG A 186 -7.89 -20.85 1.08
N GLY A 187 -8.61 -19.92 0.46
CA GLY A 187 -9.24 -20.12 -0.84
C GLY A 187 -8.27 -20.51 -1.97
N TRP A 188 -6.98 -20.17 -1.87
CA TRP A 188 -5.96 -20.62 -2.84
C TRP A 188 -5.55 -22.09 -2.69
N GLN A 189 -5.86 -22.74 -1.57
CA GLN A 189 -5.63 -24.17 -1.37
C GLN A 189 -6.83 -25.02 -1.80
N GLU A 190 -7.98 -24.38 -2.04
CA GLU A 190 -9.20 -25.08 -2.40
C GLU A 190 -9.15 -25.62 -3.83
N PRO A 191 -9.58 -26.87 -4.08
CA PRO A 191 -9.52 -27.47 -5.40
C PRO A 191 -10.53 -26.83 -6.35
N ALA A 192 -11.62 -26.29 -5.80
CA ALA A 192 -12.59 -25.46 -6.47
C ALA A 192 -12.59 -24.07 -5.81
N PRO A 193 -11.91 -23.07 -6.40
CA PRO A 193 -11.74 -21.76 -5.76
C PRO A 193 -13.07 -21.01 -5.54
N THR A 194 -14.11 -21.34 -6.32
CA THR A 194 -15.48 -20.84 -6.16
C THR A 194 -16.15 -21.34 -4.88
N ALA A 195 -15.79 -22.53 -4.37
CA ALA A 195 -16.44 -23.15 -3.22
C ALA A 195 -16.40 -22.26 -1.97
N ALA A 196 -15.25 -21.67 -1.64
CA ALA A 196 -15.13 -20.79 -0.48
C ALA A 196 -16.03 -19.54 -0.62
N THR A 197 -16.17 -19.01 -1.84
CA THR A 197 -16.99 -17.82 -2.10
C THR A 197 -18.48 -18.12 -2.17
N ASP A 198 -18.87 -19.31 -2.63
CA ASP A 198 -20.26 -19.76 -2.59
C ASP A 198 -20.70 -20.03 -1.16
N LEU A 199 -19.83 -20.63 -0.34
CA LEU A 199 -20.07 -20.77 1.09
C LEU A 199 -20.27 -19.40 1.75
N LEU A 200 -19.40 -18.43 1.44
CA LEU A 200 -19.51 -17.06 1.94
C LEU A 200 -20.87 -16.42 1.62
N ARG A 201 -21.33 -16.55 0.37
CA ARG A 201 -22.64 -16.05 -0.09
C ARG A 201 -23.80 -16.76 0.62
N ARG A 202 -23.78 -18.09 0.68
CA ARG A 202 -24.83 -18.88 1.32
C ARG A 202 -24.90 -18.63 2.83
N LEU A 203 -23.76 -18.52 3.50
CA LEU A 203 -23.69 -18.19 4.92
C LEU A 203 -24.30 -16.82 5.20
N SER A 204 -23.89 -15.79 4.44
CA SER A 204 -24.44 -14.43 4.57
C SER A 204 -25.97 -14.42 4.38
N ALA A 205 -26.48 -15.10 3.35
CA ALA A 205 -27.92 -15.20 3.10
C ALA A 205 -28.65 -15.93 4.25
N THR A 206 -28.10 -17.04 4.74
CA THR A 206 -28.70 -17.83 5.83
C THR A 206 -28.72 -17.05 7.15
N VAL A 207 -27.63 -16.36 7.49
CA VAL A 207 -27.53 -15.51 8.68
C VAL A 207 -28.56 -14.38 8.65
N LYS A 208 -28.76 -13.76 7.47
CA LYS A 208 -29.76 -12.72 7.26
C LYS A 208 -31.18 -13.27 7.42
N ALA A 209 -31.45 -14.45 6.87
CA ALA A 209 -32.74 -15.13 7.01
C ALA A 209 -33.04 -15.52 8.47
N ALA A 210 -32.01 -15.92 9.22
CA ALA A 210 -32.11 -16.25 10.65
C ALA A 210 -32.24 -15.02 11.56
N GLY A 211 -32.04 -13.79 11.05
CA GLY A 211 -32.20 -12.55 11.82
C GLY A 211 -31.18 -12.38 12.96
N LEU A 212 -30.00 -12.99 12.85
CA LEU A 212 -29.03 -12.99 13.95
C LEU A 212 -28.43 -11.58 14.19
N PRO A 213 -28.31 -11.15 15.46
CA PRO A 213 -27.64 -9.89 15.79
C PRO A 213 -26.13 -10.00 15.50
N PRO A 214 -25.44 -8.89 15.16
CA PRO A 214 -24.04 -8.90 14.71
C PRO A 214 -23.08 -9.72 15.59
N GLY A 215 -23.20 -9.62 16.91
CA GLY A 215 -22.34 -10.36 17.86
C GLY A 215 -22.49 -11.88 17.79
N SER A 216 -23.64 -12.38 17.35
CA SER A 216 -23.98 -13.82 17.28
C SER A 216 -23.91 -14.39 15.87
N ARG A 217 -23.45 -13.60 14.89
CA ARG A 217 -23.31 -14.06 13.51
C ARG A 217 -22.07 -14.96 13.36
N PRO A 218 -22.20 -16.15 12.76
CA PRO A 218 -21.04 -16.90 12.30
C PRO A 218 -20.29 -16.09 11.24
N ARG A 219 -18.95 -16.09 11.33
CA ARG A 219 -18.08 -15.25 10.50
C ARG A 219 -17.14 -16.13 9.69
N LEU A 220 -17.05 -15.84 8.41
CA LEU A 220 -16.11 -16.51 7.50
C LEU A 220 -15.06 -15.50 7.06
N LEU A 221 -13.78 -15.83 7.21
CA LEU A 221 -12.64 -15.13 6.61
C LEU A 221 -12.11 -15.98 5.45
N VAL A 222 -12.34 -15.54 4.23
CA VAL A 222 -11.81 -16.18 3.02
C VAL A 222 -10.62 -15.39 2.53
N LEU A 223 -9.44 -16.01 2.46
CA LEU A 223 -8.26 -15.42 1.86
C LEU A 223 -8.06 -16.06 0.49
N ALA A 224 -8.06 -15.27 -0.57
CA ALA A 224 -8.02 -15.78 -1.94
C ALA A 224 -7.10 -14.94 -2.81
N THR A 225 -6.63 -15.55 -3.90
CA THR A 225 -6.10 -14.80 -5.03
C THR A 225 -7.25 -14.50 -5.99
N SER A 226 -7.05 -13.58 -6.92
CA SER A 226 -8.01 -13.36 -8.00
C SER A 226 -8.12 -14.53 -8.98
N HIS A 227 -7.12 -15.44 -8.97
CA HIS A 227 -7.13 -16.62 -9.81
C HIS A 227 -8.11 -17.65 -9.24
N GLY A 228 -9.07 -18.08 -10.07
CA GLY A 228 -10.10 -19.04 -9.67
C GLY A 228 -11.38 -18.42 -9.14
N LEU A 229 -11.41 -17.11 -8.88
CA LEU A 229 -12.65 -16.40 -8.61
C LEU A 229 -13.29 -15.91 -9.92
N PRO A 230 -14.63 -15.95 -10.04
CA PRO A 230 -15.30 -15.29 -11.15
C PRO A 230 -14.98 -13.79 -11.13
N VAL A 231 -14.71 -13.21 -12.30
CA VAL A 231 -14.23 -11.82 -12.42
C VAL A 231 -15.24 -10.84 -11.81
N GLU A 232 -16.53 -11.12 -11.91
CA GLU A 232 -17.60 -10.26 -11.42
C GLU A 232 -17.89 -10.47 -9.92
N LEU A 233 -17.37 -11.54 -9.31
CA LEU A 233 -17.75 -11.97 -7.97
C LEU A 233 -17.51 -10.90 -6.89
N PRO A 234 -16.35 -10.21 -6.82
CA PRO A 234 -16.13 -9.15 -5.83
C PRO A 234 -17.09 -7.96 -5.96
N GLU A 235 -17.62 -7.72 -7.16
CA GLU A 235 -18.55 -6.63 -7.46
C GLU A 235 -20.00 -7.02 -7.16
N GLN A 236 -20.32 -8.32 -7.22
CA GLN A 236 -21.64 -8.88 -6.93
C GLN A 236 -21.88 -9.15 -5.44
N ILE A 237 -20.84 -9.16 -4.60
CA ILE A 237 -20.98 -9.42 -3.16
C ILE A 237 -21.73 -8.27 -2.48
N ALA A 238 -22.74 -8.62 -1.68
CA ALA A 238 -23.49 -7.67 -0.86
C ALA A 238 -22.60 -7.06 0.22
N ARG A 239 -22.09 -5.84 -0.05
CA ARG A 239 -21.15 -5.12 0.82
C ARG A 239 -21.71 -4.72 2.18
N GLU A 240 -23.00 -4.90 2.42
CA GLU A 240 -23.63 -4.71 3.73
C GLU A 240 -23.31 -5.86 4.70
N ASP A 241 -23.21 -7.08 4.19
CA ASP A 241 -23.05 -8.29 5.01
C ASP A 241 -21.61 -8.85 4.95
N ILE A 242 -20.88 -8.54 3.87
CA ILE A 242 -19.53 -9.05 3.63
C ILE A 242 -18.55 -7.88 3.41
N GLY A 243 -17.44 -7.86 4.15
CA GLY A 243 -16.30 -6.96 3.93
C GLY A 243 -15.41 -7.50 2.80
N VAL A 244 -15.13 -6.69 1.78
CA VAL A 244 -14.23 -7.08 0.68
C VAL A 244 -12.95 -6.24 0.78
N HIS A 245 -11.85 -6.90 1.13
CA HIS A 245 -10.56 -6.27 1.39
C HIS A 245 -9.58 -6.64 0.29
N TRP A 246 -9.21 -5.66 -0.53
CA TRP A 246 -8.19 -5.83 -1.54
C TRP A 246 -6.83 -5.53 -0.94
N TRP A 247 -5.82 -6.33 -1.25
CA TRP A 247 -4.42 -5.98 -1.10
C TRP A 247 -4.03 -5.00 -2.23
N TRP A 248 -4.64 -3.82 -2.19
CA TRP A 248 -4.55 -2.76 -3.18
C TRP A 248 -4.52 -1.43 -2.44
N GLY A 249 -3.40 -0.71 -2.51
CA GLY A 249 -3.19 0.43 -1.61
C GLY A 249 -3.11 0.05 -0.14
N ALA A 250 -2.77 -1.22 0.16
CA ALA A 250 -2.42 -1.65 1.50
C ALA A 250 -1.06 -1.07 1.94
N LEU A 251 -0.21 -0.75 0.96
CA LEU A 251 1.08 -0.09 1.15
C LEU A 251 0.99 1.38 0.75
N GLY A 252 1.48 2.26 1.62
CA GLY A 252 1.59 3.69 1.43
C GLY A 252 3.05 4.17 1.42
N ARG A 253 3.21 5.50 1.31
CA ARG A 253 4.53 6.13 1.22
C ARG A 253 5.39 5.90 2.46
N LEU A 254 4.77 5.92 3.65
CA LEU A 254 5.46 5.69 4.91
C LEU A 254 6.02 4.26 5.00
N ASP A 255 5.30 3.26 4.50
CA ASP A 255 5.75 1.86 4.51
C ASP A 255 7.03 1.69 3.70
N THR A 256 7.06 2.25 2.48
CA THR A 256 8.25 2.27 1.63
C THR A 256 9.39 3.02 2.30
N ALA A 257 9.12 4.19 2.90
CA ALA A 257 10.13 4.97 3.61
C ALA A 257 10.73 4.21 4.80
N THR A 258 9.92 3.47 5.55
CA THR A 258 10.39 2.60 6.64
C THR A 258 11.32 1.52 6.12
N VAL A 259 10.95 0.81 5.04
CA VAL A 259 11.80 -0.22 4.42
C VAL A 259 13.12 0.39 3.95
N VAL A 260 13.07 1.53 3.25
CA VAL A 260 14.28 2.23 2.78
C VAL A 260 15.17 2.63 3.94
N ALA A 261 14.62 3.24 5.00
CA ALA A 261 15.39 3.68 6.16
C ALA A 261 16.03 2.52 6.94
N MET A 262 15.42 1.32 6.91
CA MET A 262 15.98 0.12 7.52
C MET A 262 17.05 -0.54 6.66
N ALA A 263 16.86 -0.56 5.34
CA ALA A 263 17.77 -1.20 4.40
C ALA A 263 19.03 -0.37 4.13
N ARG A 264 18.90 0.96 4.14
CA ARG A 264 20.03 1.83 3.80
C ARG A 264 21.08 1.86 4.92
N PRO A 265 22.38 1.76 4.60
CA PRO A 265 23.43 1.89 5.59
C PRO A 265 23.36 3.23 6.32
N ARG A 266 23.36 3.20 7.65
CA ARG A 266 23.48 4.43 8.44
C ARG A 266 24.88 5.01 8.23
N LEU A 267 24.95 6.22 7.69
CA LEU A 267 26.21 6.93 7.57
C LEU A 267 26.74 7.30 8.96
N SER A 268 27.95 6.83 9.26
CA SER A 268 28.69 7.22 10.47
C SER A 268 29.32 8.60 10.25
N GLY A 269 28.65 9.67 10.68
CA GLY A 269 29.25 11.01 10.71
C GLY A 269 28.25 12.18 10.78
N PRO A 270 28.57 13.27 11.48
CA PRO A 270 27.66 14.40 11.70
C PRO A 270 27.69 15.47 10.59
N ALA A 271 28.20 15.17 9.40
CA ALA A 271 28.25 16.19 8.35
C ALA A 271 26.85 16.41 7.74
N ALA A 272 26.20 17.53 8.09
CA ALA A 272 24.86 17.92 7.63
C ALA A 272 24.66 17.76 6.12
N ARG A 273 25.69 18.07 5.31
CA ARG A 273 25.69 17.85 3.85
C ARG A 273 25.45 16.40 3.45
N HIS A 274 26.15 15.45 4.08
CA HIS A 274 25.97 14.03 3.78
C HIS A 274 24.58 13.57 4.20
N GLN A 275 24.09 14.03 5.34
CA GLN A 275 22.73 13.72 5.82
C GLN A 275 21.65 14.24 4.85
N LEU A 276 21.83 15.43 4.27
CA LEU A 276 20.88 15.97 3.30
C LEU A 276 20.92 15.22 1.96
N LEU A 277 22.11 14.90 1.43
CA LEU A 277 22.23 14.06 0.23
C LEU A 277 21.59 12.69 0.45
N GLU A 278 21.83 12.12 1.62
CA GLU A 278 21.26 10.86 2.06
C GLU A 278 19.73 10.95 2.12
N ALA A 279 19.16 11.98 2.72
CA ALA A 279 17.72 12.20 2.76
C ALA A 279 17.09 12.35 1.36
N VAL A 280 17.73 13.10 0.45
CA VAL A 280 17.29 13.24 -0.94
C VAL A 280 17.26 11.88 -1.64
N ALA A 281 18.30 11.08 -1.44
CA ALA A 281 18.36 9.76 -2.05
C ALA A 281 17.36 8.77 -1.43
N GLN A 282 17.10 8.81 -0.11
CA GLN A 282 16.02 8.00 0.49
C GLN A 282 14.67 8.39 -0.10
N ALA A 283 14.37 9.69 -0.19
CA ALA A 283 13.15 10.18 -0.81
C ALA A 283 13.05 9.72 -2.27
N THR A 284 14.17 9.66 -2.99
CA THR A 284 14.24 9.21 -4.39
C THR A 284 13.90 7.73 -4.52
N VAL A 285 14.50 6.87 -3.68
CA VAL A 285 14.15 5.44 -3.64
C VAL A 285 12.66 5.26 -3.34
N VAL A 286 12.13 5.99 -2.36
CA VAL A 286 10.71 5.93 -1.99
C VAL A 286 9.79 6.29 -3.16
N GLU A 287 10.05 7.41 -3.84
CA GLU A 287 9.18 7.85 -4.95
C GLU A 287 9.30 7.00 -6.22
N VAL A 288 10.49 6.44 -6.48
CA VAL A 288 10.75 5.61 -7.65
C VAL A 288 10.21 4.20 -7.46
N CYS A 289 10.41 3.61 -6.28
CA CYS A 289 9.97 2.25 -6.00
C CYS A 289 8.50 2.18 -5.59
N GLY A 290 7.92 3.24 -5.03
CA GLY A 290 6.51 3.25 -4.62
C GLY A 290 6.16 2.03 -3.75
N PRO A 291 5.13 1.23 -4.09
CA PRO A 291 4.68 0.09 -3.28
C PRO A 291 5.58 -1.16 -3.41
N PHE A 292 6.60 -1.15 -4.27
CA PHE A 292 7.43 -2.33 -4.55
C PHE A 292 8.58 -2.46 -3.53
N LEU A 293 8.27 -2.97 -2.34
CA LEU A 293 9.18 -3.02 -1.19
C LEU A 293 10.48 -3.79 -1.47
N ASP A 294 10.40 -4.87 -2.25
CA ASP A 294 11.57 -5.68 -2.65
C ASP A 294 12.54 -4.87 -3.52
N LEU A 295 12.01 -4.04 -4.42
CA LEU A 295 12.82 -3.14 -5.23
C LEU A 295 13.37 -1.99 -4.39
N ALA A 296 12.57 -1.45 -3.46
CA ALA A 296 12.98 -0.38 -2.56
C ALA A 296 14.16 -0.81 -1.67
N GLU A 297 14.09 -2.00 -1.08
CA GLU A 297 15.15 -2.58 -0.26
C GLU A 297 16.45 -2.77 -1.08
N ARG A 298 16.35 -3.41 -2.25
CA ARG A 298 17.52 -3.63 -3.11
C ARG A 298 18.13 -2.33 -3.62
N LEU A 299 17.31 -1.39 -4.06
CA LEU A 299 17.78 -0.09 -4.54
C LEU A 299 18.42 0.73 -3.41
N ALA A 300 17.86 0.69 -2.20
CA ALA A 300 18.44 1.35 -1.02
C ALA A 300 19.84 0.81 -0.68
N VAL A 301 20.09 -0.49 -0.87
CA VAL A 301 21.39 -1.11 -0.62
C VAL A 301 22.38 -0.87 -1.76
N GLU A 302 21.93 -1.00 -3.01
CA GLU A 302 22.83 -1.07 -4.17
C GLU A 302 23.09 0.28 -4.87
N TRP A 303 22.25 1.29 -4.67
CA TRP A 303 22.38 2.59 -5.34
C TRP A 303 23.26 3.56 -4.54
N ASP A 304 24.14 4.28 -5.23
CA ASP A 304 25.06 5.26 -4.67
C ASP A 304 24.40 6.58 -4.22
N GLY A 305 23.13 6.78 -4.56
CA GLY A 305 22.37 7.98 -4.23
C GLY A 305 22.52 9.14 -5.22
N LEU A 306 23.21 8.95 -6.35
CA LEU A 306 23.39 9.96 -7.38
C LEU A 306 22.29 9.90 -8.45
N PRO A 307 21.54 11.00 -8.70
CA PRO A 307 20.50 11.05 -9.72
C PRO A 307 20.91 10.50 -11.09
N ASP A 308 22.12 10.80 -11.56
CA ASP A 308 22.57 10.44 -12.90
C ASP A 308 22.86 8.93 -13.06
N SER A 309 23.20 8.23 -11.96
CA SER A 309 23.46 6.78 -11.96
C SER A 309 22.17 5.94 -11.87
N LEU A 310 21.07 6.54 -11.40
CA LEU A 310 19.84 5.84 -11.04
C LEU A 310 19.20 5.07 -12.20
N PRO A 311 19.07 5.61 -13.43
CA PRO A 311 18.45 4.86 -14.54
C PRO A 311 19.18 3.55 -14.85
N THR A 312 20.52 3.58 -14.85
CA THR A 312 21.37 2.40 -15.08
C THR A 312 21.19 1.37 -13.96
N GLN A 313 21.13 1.85 -12.71
CA GLN A 313 20.94 1.01 -11.53
C GLN A 313 19.55 0.35 -11.53
N LEU A 314 18.48 1.08 -11.88
CA LEU A 314 17.13 0.54 -12.02
C LEU A 314 17.09 -0.55 -13.10
N LEU A 315 17.64 -0.27 -14.29
CA LEU A 315 17.69 -1.24 -15.38
C LEU A 315 18.37 -2.54 -14.93
N ARG A 316 19.50 -2.45 -14.20
CA ARG A 316 20.19 -3.62 -13.65
C ARG A 316 19.32 -4.42 -12.68
N LEU A 317 18.61 -3.73 -11.77
CA LEU A 317 17.79 -4.36 -10.74
C LEU A 317 16.51 -5.01 -11.29
N THR A 318 15.97 -4.46 -12.38
CA THR A 318 14.72 -4.91 -13.02
C THR A 318 14.97 -5.91 -14.15
N ALA A 319 16.18 -5.96 -14.72
CA ALA A 319 16.59 -6.92 -15.76
C ALA A 319 16.80 -8.37 -15.26
N GLY A 320 16.11 -8.79 -14.21
CA GLY A 320 16.18 -10.17 -13.69
C GLY A 320 15.89 -11.23 -14.78
N PRO A 321 16.26 -12.50 -14.55
CA PRO A 321 16.03 -13.57 -15.52
C PRO A 321 14.53 -13.68 -15.76
N ALA A 322 14.07 -13.16 -16.89
CA ALA A 322 12.68 -13.22 -17.30
C ALA A 322 12.53 -14.44 -18.23
N PRO A 323 12.17 -15.64 -17.72
CA PRO A 323 11.57 -16.62 -18.60
C PRO A 323 10.16 -16.10 -18.92
N ASP A 324 9.87 -15.90 -20.21
CA ASP A 324 8.51 -15.85 -20.76
C ASP A 324 7.51 -14.84 -20.16
N ARG A 325 7.95 -13.69 -19.66
CA ARG A 325 7.02 -12.57 -19.46
C ARG A 325 6.66 -11.97 -20.82
N VAL A 326 5.62 -12.52 -21.44
CA VAL A 326 4.95 -11.89 -22.57
C VAL A 326 4.60 -10.46 -22.12
N PRO A 327 5.08 -9.41 -22.81
CA PRO A 327 4.65 -8.06 -22.53
C PRO A 327 3.13 -8.03 -22.65
N VAL A 328 2.42 -7.92 -21.53
CA VAL A 328 0.97 -7.75 -21.58
C VAL A 328 0.76 -6.38 -22.24
N PRO A 329 0.11 -6.31 -23.42
CA PRO A 329 -0.20 -5.03 -24.04
C PRO A 329 -1.32 -4.39 -23.21
N GLY A 330 -0.95 -3.78 -22.10
CA GLY A 330 -1.86 -2.95 -21.32
C GLY A 330 -2.23 -1.73 -22.16
N PRO A 331 -3.49 -1.27 -22.14
CA PRO A 331 -3.86 -0.04 -22.80
C PRO A 331 -3.00 1.08 -22.24
N ARG A 332 -2.21 1.73 -23.13
CA ARG A 332 -1.41 2.95 -22.86
C ARG A 332 -2.29 4.19 -22.58
N SER A 333 -3.51 3.96 -22.09
CA SER A 333 -4.47 5.02 -21.82
C SER A 333 -3.92 5.92 -20.73
N THR A 334 -4.05 7.23 -20.96
CA THR A 334 -3.84 8.30 -19.99
C THR A 334 -4.30 7.85 -18.61
N GLU A 335 -3.34 7.72 -17.69
CA GLU A 335 -3.59 7.21 -16.34
C GLU A 335 -4.72 8.04 -15.70
N PRO A 336 -5.82 7.41 -15.23
CA PRO A 336 -6.78 8.13 -14.40
C PRO A 336 -6.04 8.65 -13.17
N THR A 337 -6.10 9.96 -12.96
CA THR A 337 -5.30 10.67 -11.96
C THR A 337 -5.65 10.23 -10.53
N THR A 338 -6.87 9.73 -10.32
CA THR A 338 -7.35 9.18 -9.04
C THR A 338 -7.43 7.66 -9.10
N ALA A 339 -6.66 6.97 -8.26
CA ALA A 339 -6.74 5.52 -8.16
C ALA A 339 -8.08 5.09 -7.53
N LEU A 340 -8.72 4.10 -8.15
CA LEU A 340 -9.92 3.46 -7.63
C LEU A 340 -9.64 2.78 -6.28
N LEU A 341 -10.69 2.60 -5.46
CA LEU A 341 -10.60 1.90 -4.17
C LEU A 341 -10.24 0.41 -4.31
N HIS A 342 -10.41 -0.16 -5.50
CA HIS A 342 -10.04 -1.53 -5.86
C HIS A 342 -9.63 -1.58 -7.34
N PRO A 343 -8.82 -2.57 -7.77
CA PRO A 343 -8.46 -2.71 -9.17
C PRO A 343 -9.70 -3.11 -10.00
N ASN A 344 -9.99 -2.33 -11.05
CA ASN A 344 -11.03 -2.70 -12.01
C ASN A 344 -10.58 -3.89 -12.87
N ALA A 345 -11.49 -4.51 -13.62
CA ALA A 345 -11.19 -5.67 -14.44
C ALA A 345 -9.98 -5.48 -15.40
N ALA A 346 -9.76 -4.26 -15.91
CA ALA A 346 -8.65 -3.96 -16.82
C ALA A 346 -7.28 -3.91 -16.11
N LEU A 347 -7.24 -3.50 -14.84
CA LEU A 347 -6.00 -3.37 -14.05
C LEU A 347 -5.63 -4.65 -13.30
N ARG A 348 -6.58 -5.58 -13.12
CA ARG A 348 -6.36 -6.84 -12.40
C ARG A 348 -5.24 -7.71 -12.98
N PRO A 349 -5.04 -7.86 -14.30
CA PRO A 349 -3.90 -8.64 -14.81
C PRO A 349 -2.55 -8.10 -14.33
N GLU A 350 -2.33 -6.79 -14.40
CA GLU A 350 -1.08 -6.16 -13.92
C GLU A 350 -0.95 -6.23 -12.39
N TRP A 351 -2.05 -6.02 -11.66
CA TRP A 351 -2.08 -6.16 -10.20
C TRP A 351 -1.76 -7.59 -9.76
N ASN A 352 -2.36 -8.58 -10.43
CA ASN A 352 -2.10 -9.99 -10.19
C ASN A 352 -0.63 -10.32 -10.36
N LEU A 353 0.01 -9.80 -11.43
CA LEU A 353 1.44 -9.99 -11.66
C LEU A 353 2.33 -9.25 -10.66
N GLY A 354 1.76 -8.44 -9.76
CA GLY A 354 2.50 -7.59 -8.83
C GLY A 354 3.27 -6.47 -9.53
N THR A 355 2.88 -6.08 -10.74
CA THR A 355 3.52 -5.01 -11.51
C THR A 355 2.78 -3.68 -11.40
N LEU A 356 1.61 -3.67 -10.77
CA LEU A 356 0.79 -2.49 -10.57
C LEU A 356 0.15 -2.53 -9.18
N ASP A 357 0.16 -1.41 -8.47
CA ASP A 357 -0.60 -1.22 -7.23
C ASP A 357 -1.07 0.23 -7.10
N ARG A 358 -2.02 0.47 -6.20
CA ARG A 358 -2.30 1.80 -5.68
C ARG A 358 -1.31 2.13 -4.58
N TRP A 359 -0.79 3.34 -4.58
CA TRP A 359 0.13 3.84 -3.57
C TRP A 359 -0.14 5.32 -3.40
N ASP A 360 -0.54 5.69 -2.18
CA ASP A 360 -0.83 7.07 -1.79
C ASP A 360 -1.84 7.76 -2.74
N GLY A 361 -2.97 7.08 -2.99
CA GLY A 361 -4.03 7.58 -3.87
C GLY A 361 -3.73 7.52 -5.37
N ARG A 362 -2.53 7.12 -5.78
CA ARG A 362 -2.08 7.10 -7.19
C ARG A 362 -1.80 5.68 -7.66
N LEU A 363 -1.94 5.44 -8.97
CA LEU A 363 -1.51 4.19 -9.58
C LEU A 363 0.01 4.21 -9.71
N ARG A 364 0.67 3.11 -9.34
CA ARG A 364 2.11 2.93 -9.46
C ARG A 364 2.42 1.62 -10.15
N ARG A 365 3.16 1.72 -11.25
CA ARG A 365 3.71 0.59 -11.99
C ARG A 365 5.13 0.32 -11.57
N ARG A 366 5.50 -0.96 -11.58
CA ARG A 366 6.85 -1.39 -11.32
C ARG A 366 7.75 -0.87 -12.44
N PRO A 367 8.90 -0.24 -12.11
CA PRO A 367 9.96 0.03 -13.07
C PRO A 367 10.27 -1.18 -13.97
N ASP A 368 10.16 -1.02 -15.30
CA ASP A 368 10.35 -2.10 -16.28
C ASP A 368 11.40 -1.80 -17.37
N GLY A 369 11.98 -0.59 -17.39
CA GLY A 369 13.06 -0.22 -18.32
C GLY A 369 12.62 0.22 -19.73
N GLY A 370 11.32 0.40 -20.01
CA GLY A 370 10.84 0.90 -21.31
C GLY A 370 11.15 2.39 -21.60
N SER A 371 10.86 2.93 -22.79
CA SER A 371 11.10 4.36 -23.08
C SER A 371 10.24 5.31 -22.24
N ASP A 372 8.98 4.93 -21.98
CA ASP A 372 8.07 5.67 -21.10
C ASP A 372 8.55 5.64 -19.64
N HIS A 373 9.45 4.71 -19.31
CA HIS A 373 10.09 4.58 -18.01
C HIS A 373 11.00 5.78 -17.71
N GLU A 374 11.79 6.26 -18.68
CA GLU A 374 12.78 7.31 -18.42
C GLU A 374 12.11 8.62 -17.99
N HIS A 375 11.05 9.03 -18.70
CA HIS A 375 10.30 10.23 -18.33
C HIS A 375 9.58 10.06 -16.98
N SER A 376 9.01 8.87 -16.72
CA SER A 376 8.37 8.57 -15.44
C SER A 376 9.37 8.61 -14.29
N VAL A 377 10.55 8.00 -14.44
CA VAL A 377 11.64 8.01 -13.46
C VAL A 377 12.11 9.43 -13.20
N ARG A 378 12.39 10.23 -14.24
CA ARG A 378 12.77 11.65 -14.07
C ARG A 378 11.71 12.43 -13.28
N THR A 379 10.44 12.20 -13.58
CA THR A 379 9.34 12.82 -12.83
C THR A 379 9.32 12.38 -11.36
N ARG A 380 9.65 11.12 -11.05
CA ARG A 380 9.76 10.63 -9.67
C ARG A 380 10.98 11.18 -8.93
N ILE A 381 12.13 11.28 -9.59
CA ILE A 381 13.32 11.93 -9.02
C ILE A 381 12.99 13.39 -8.70
N TRP A 382 12.37 14.11 -9.63
CA TRP A 382 11.94 15.48 -9.41
C TRP A 382 11.01 15.58 -8.19
N LEU A 383 9.98 14.73 -8.09
CA LEU A 383 9.06 14.74 -6.96
C LEU A 383 9.79 14.50 -5.62
N ALA A 384 10.71 13.55 -5.59
CA ALA A 384 11.54 13.28 -4.42
C ALA A 384 12.42 14.47 -4.02
N GLN A 385 13.07 15.10 -5.00
CA GLN A 385 13.87 16.30 -4.77
C GLN A 385 13.01 17.45 -4.24
N ASN A 386 11.77 17.63 -4.73
CA ASN A 386 10.88 18.65 -4.20
C ASN A 386 10.48 18.37 -2.75
N HIS A 387 10.09 17.13 -2.43
CA HIS A 387 9.73 16.75 -1.07
C HIS A 387 10.89 16.97 -0.08
N ALA A 388 12.13 16.71 -0.49
CA ALA A 388 13.30 16.84 0.37
C ALA A 388 13.86 18.27 0.45
N LEU A 389 13.82 19.04 -0.65
CA LEU A 389 14.57 20.29 -0.78
C LEU A 389 13.70 21.56 -0.70
N LEU A 390 12.42 21.51 -1.07
CA LEU A 390 11.58 22.72 -1.04
C LEU A 390 11.45 23.32 0.37
N PRO A 391 11.21 22.54 1.44
CA PRO A 391 11.14 23.11 2.79
C PRO A 391 12.42 23.87 3.19
N LEU A 392 13.59 23.36 2.79
CA LEU A 392 14.88 23.97 3.08
C LEU A 392 15.16 25.20 2.20
N LEU A 393 14.68 25.19 0.95
CA LEU A 393 14.74 26.35 0.07
C LEU A 393 13.85 27.49 0.58
N ASP A 394 12.68 27.17 1.13
CA ASP A 394 11.77 28.14 1.71
C ASP A 394 12.33 28.74 3.01
N GLU A 395 12.94 27.92 3.87
CA GLU A 395 13.67 28.41 5.05
C GLU A 395 14.85 29.32 4.64
N ALA A 396 15.65 28.92 3.64
CA ALA A 396 16.74 29.73 3.14
C ALA A 396 16.26 31.04 2.50
N ARG A 397 15.10 31.03 1.84
CA ARG A 397 14.44 32.23 1.31
C ARG A 397 14.08 33.19 2.44
N GLU A 398 13.51 32.70 3.54
CA GLU A 398 13.16 33.52 4.70
C GLU A 398 14.40 34.17 5.34
N GLN A 399 15.47 33.39 5.54
CA GLN A 399 16.74 33.91 6.03
C GLN A 399 17.30 35.00 5.11
N PHE A 400 17.23 34.81 3.79
CA PHE A 400 17.67 35.83 2.84
C PHE A 400 16.77 37.07 2.85
N ALA A 401 15.47 36.94 3.10
CA ALA A 401 14.59 38.10 3.21
C ALA A 401 15.10 39.08 4.27
N GLU A 402 15.57 38.59 5.42
CA GLU A 402 16.18 39.42 6.47
C GLU A 402 17.46 40.11 6.00
N VAL A 403 18.36 39.37 5.33
CA VAL A 403 19.60 39.90 4.76
C VAL A 403 19.29 41.02 3.76
N ILE A 404 18.30 40.82 2.89
CA ILE A 404 17.87 41.81 1.90
C ILE A 404 17.41 43.12 2.58
N GLY A 405 16.62 43.03 3.65
CA GLY A 405 16.20 44.22 4.41
C GLY A 405 17.39 44.99 5.01
N ASN A 406 18.32 44.26 5.63
CA ASN A 406 19.51 44.85 6.27
C ASN A 406 20.51 45.45 5.27
N ARG A 407 20.48 44.99 4.01
CA ARG A 407 21.42 45.40 2.95
C ARG A 407 20.77 46.29 1.88
N SER A 408 19.52 46.70 2.08
CA SER A 408 18.79 47.56 1.16
C SER A 408 19.43 48.95 1.10
N ARG A 409 19.59 49.48 -0.11
CA ARG A 409 20.02 50.86 -0.38
C ARG A 409 18.85 51.81 -0.63
N VAL A 410 17.66 51.24 -0.86
CA VAL A 410 16.40 51.97 -1.06
C VAL A 410 15.55 51.88 0.21
N SER A 411 14.56 52.76 0.34
CA SER A 411 13.65 52.71 1.48
C SER A 411 12.83 51.41 1.49
N GLY A 412 12.39 50.94 2.66
CA GLY A 412 11.55 49.73 2.74
C GLY A 412 10.23 49.85 1.95
N ASN A 413 9.65 51.06 1.89
CA ASN A 413 8.45 51.33 1.09
C ASN A 413 8.73 51.20 -0.40
N GLU A 414 9.87 51.72 -0.87
CA GLU A 414 10.30 51.62 -2.26
C GLU A 414 10.63 50.17 -2.64
N LEU A 415 11.35 49.45 -1.77
CA LEU A 415 11.61 48.03 -1.96
C LEU A 415 10.30 47.24 -2.07
N THR A 416 9.33 47.55 -1.21
CA THR A 416 8.00 46.92 -1.23
C THR A 416 7.23 47.24 -2.50
N ALA A 417 7.28 48.48 -2.98
CA ALA A 417 6.60 48.89 -4.20
C ALA A 417 7.18 48.19 -5.45
N LEU A 418 8.49 47.95 -5.47
CA LEU A 418 9.19 47.36 -6.62
C LEU A 418 9.12 45.83 -6.66
N TYR A 419 9.13 45.17 -5.50
CA TYR A 419 9.31 43.71 -5.42
C TYR A 419 8.28 42.98 -4.56
N GLY A 420 7.33 43.68 -3.94
CA GLY A 420 6.41 43.13 -2.96
C GLY A 420 6.99 43.17 -1.55
N ARG A 421 6.18 42.76 -0.55
CA ARG A 421 6.58 42.80 0.86
C ARG A 421 7.82 41.94 1.08
N GLN A 422 8.78 42.43 1.87
CA GLN A 422 10.05 41.76 2.10
C GLN A 422 9.88 40.30 2.56
N ALA A 423 8.98 40.03 3.51
CA ALA A 423 8.69 38.68 4.00
C ALA A 423 8.11 37.74 2.92
N GLU A 424 7.47 38.32 1.89
CA GLU A 424 6.82 37.62 0.78
C GLU A 424 7.71 37.61 -0.47
N MET A 425 8.93 38.18 -0.42
CA MET A 425 9.81 38.21 -1.58
C MET A 425 10.24 36.77 -1.95
N GLU A 426 10.15 36.48 -3.24
CA GLU A 426 10.69 35.26 -3.84
C GLU A 426 12.18 35.43 -4.14
N LEU A 427 12.94 34.32 -4.15
CA LEU A 427 14.39 34.32 -4.44
C LEU A 427 14.74 35.06 -5.75
N GLY A 428 13.90 34.93 -6.78
CA GLY A 428 14.10 35.62 -8.05
C GLY A 428 13.94 37.15 -7.97
N ALA A 429 13.04 37.64 -7.11
CA ALA A 429 12.87 39.07 -6.86
C ALA A 429 14.08 39.63 -6.09
N MET A 430 14.56 38.91 -5.08
CA MET A 430 15.78 39.25 -4.34
C MET A 430 17.00 39.34 -5.25
N TRP A 431 17.17 38.36 -6.15
CA TRP A 431 18.26 38.36 -7.13
C TRP A 431 18.18 39.57 -8.07
N ARG A 432 16.98 39.91 -8.55
CA ARG A 432 16.76 41.10 -9.38
C ARG A 432 17.09 42.39 -8.63
N ALA A 433 16.69 42.52 -7.36
CA ALA A 433 17.00 43.68 -6.53
C ALA A 433 18.51 43.87 -6.34
N HIS A 434 19.26 42.77 -6.21
CA HIS A 434 20.71 42.82 -6.21
C HIS A 434 21.30 43.29 -7.55
N LEU A 435 20.85 42.71 -8.67
CA LEU A 435 21.34 43.08 -10.02
C LEU A 435 21.05 44.55 -10.38
N GLN A 436 19.93 45.09 -9.90
CA GLN A 436 19.56 46.49 -10.11
C GLN A 436 20.26 47.46 -9.12
N GLY A 437 21.09 46.94 -8.21
CA GLY A 437 21.85 47.73 -7.26
C GLY A 437 21.04 48.31 -6.12
N HIS A 438 19.77 47.92 -5.96
CA HIS A 438 18.90 48.31 -4.85
C HIS A 438 19.28 47.59 -3.55
N VAL A 439 19.96 46.45 -3.65
CA VAL A 439 20.48 45.69 -2.51
C VAL A 439 21.96 45.36 -2.72
N ARG A 440 22.80 45.60 -1.70
CA ARG A 440 24.24 45.33 -1.77
C ARG A 440 24.59 44.03 -1.04
N LEU A 441 24.75 42.96 -1.80
CA LEU A 441 25.28 41.69 -1.30
C LEU A 441 26.80 41.63 -1.50
N THR A 442 27.49 40.94 -0.59
CA THR A 442 28.85 40.46 -0.80
C THR A 442 28.87 39.38 -1.89
N GLN A 443 30.04 39.11 -2.49
CA GLN A 443 30.14 38.07 -3.52
C GLN A 443 29.68 36.69 -3.03
N PRO A 444 30.05 36.22 -1.82
CA PRO A 444 29.54 34.96 -1.29
C PRO A 444 28.02 34.94 -1.09
N GLU A 445 27.42 36.03 -0.58
CA GLU A 445 25.96 36.14 -0.43
C GLU A 445 25.26 36.12 -1.80
N ALA A 446 25.82 36.80 -2.81
CA ALA A 446 25.28 36.82 -4.17
C ALA A 446 25.35 35.43 -4.83
N ASP A 447 26.47 34.73 -4.72
CA ASP A 447 26.64 33.37 -5.28
C ASP A 447 25.71 32.36 -4.60
N ARG A 448 25.52 32.50 -3.27
CA ARG A 448 24.56 31.71 -2.50
C ARG A 448 23.13 31.96 -2.99
N LEU A 449 22.70 33.21 -3.09
CA LEU A 449 21.36 33.58 -3.57
C LEU A 449 21.12 33.09 -5.00
N ARG A 450 22.10 33.23 -5.88
CA ARG A 450 22.02 32.74 -7.26
C ARG A 450 21.81 31.23 -7.31
N THR A 451 22.54 30.47 -6.48
CA THR A 451 22.41 29.00 -6.41
C THR A 451 21.02 28.59 -5.93
N LEU A 452 20.52 29.21 -4.86
CA LEU A 452 19.16 28.97 -4.35
C LEU A 452 18.10 29.26 -5.43
N TRP A 453 18.21 30.42 -6.09
CA TRP A 453 17.28 30.84 -7.14
C TRP A 453 17.29 29.87 -8.33
N LEU A 454 18.46 29.52 -8.87
CA LEU A 454 18.58 28.63 -10.02
C LEU A 454 18.01 27.24 -9.71
N SER A 455 18.29 26.70 -8.53
CA SER A 455 17.79 25.40 -8.11
C SER A 455 16.28 25.40 -7.91
N ARG A 456 15.74 26.40 -7.20
CA ARG A 456 14.28 26.58 -7.06
C ARG A 456 13.61 26.72 -8.42
N ASN A 457 14.21 27.47 -9.34
CA ASN A 457 13.67 27.65 -10.69
C ASN A 457 13.63 26.33 -11.48
N LYS A 458 14.73 25.54 -11.46
CA LYS A 458 14.76 24.19 -12.07
C LYS A 458 13.63 23.31 -11.50
N LEU A 459 13.53 23.23 -10.17
CA LEU A 459 12.48 22.44 -9.51
C LEU A 459 11.07 22.94 -9.86
N ALA A 460 10.83 24.26 -9.92
CA ALA A 460 9.53 24.81 -10.32
C ALA A 460 9.13 24.43 -11.76
N HIS A 461 10.11 24.25 -12.66
CA HIS A 461 9.89 23.85 -14.05
C HIS A 461 9.83 22.34 -14.28
N ARG A 462 9.76 21.53 -13.20
CA ARG A 462 9.77 20.06 -13.28
C ARG A 462 11.07 19.46 -13.76
N ASP A 463 12.17 20.21 -13.63
CA ASP A 463 13.51 19.72 -13.96
C ASP A 463 14.18 19.10 -12.74
N VAL A 464 14.81 17.95 -12.96
CA VAL A 464 15.66 17.27 -11.99
C VAL A 464 16.96 18.05 -11.84
N LEU A 465 17.42 18.22 -10.59
CA LEU A 465 18.79 18.65 -10.31
C LEU A 465 19.73 17.48 -10.60
N ASP A 466 20.60 17.66 -11.59
CA ASP A 466 21.75 16.80 -11.86
C ASP A 466 22.72 16.75 -10.67
N ASP A 467 23.68 15.83 -10.69
CA ASP A 467 24.61 15.59 -9.59
C ASP A 467 25.36 16.86 -9.17
N ALA A 468 25.77 17.68 -10.14
CA ALA A 468 26.53 18.91 -9.89
C ALA A 468 25.64 19.99 -9.25
N ALA A 469 24.44 20.21 -9.79
CA ALA A 469 23.47 21.18 -9.27
C ALA A 469 22.98 20.79 -7.87
N LEU A 470 22.73 19.50 -7.63
CA LEU A 470 22.33 19.00 -6.32
C LEU A 470 23.44 19.23 -5.28
N ASN A 471 24.70 18.89 -5.61
CA ASN A 471 25.83 19.11 -4.72
C ASN A 471 26.06 20.59 -4.41
N ALA A 472 25.94 21.47 -5.41
CA ALA A 472 26.06 22.91 -5.23
C ALA A 472 24.95 23.46 -4.30
N LEU A 473 23.71 23.03 -4.49
CA LEU A 473 22.60 23.42 -3.64
C LEU A 473 22.80 22.95 -2.19
N VAL A 474 23.12 21.66 -1.99
CA VAL A 474 23.32 21.12 -0.64
C VAL A 474 24.46 21.84 0.08
N HIS A 475 25.55 22.17 -0.64
CA HIS A 475 26.63 22.95 -0.07
C HIS A 475 26.14 24.32 0.46
N VAL A 476 25.32 25.01 -0.32
CA VAL A 476 24.73 26.32 0.02
C VAL A 476 23.68 26.27 1.14
N LEU A 477 22.94 25.16 1.25
CA LEU A 477 21.96 24.97 2.33
C LEU A 477 22.61 24.62 3.68
N CYS A 478 23.82 24.04 3.65
CA CYS A 478 24.55 23.61 4.86
C CYS A 478 25.65 24.60 5.29
N SER A 479 25.86 25.68 4.55
CA SER A 479 26.82 26.76 4.84
C SER A 479 26.15 27.94 5.52
#